data_AF-A0A453CZD8-F1
#
_entry.id   AF-A0A453CZD8-F1
#
_cell.length_a   1.000
_cell.length_b   1.000
_cell.length_c   1.000
_cell.angle_alpha   90.00
_cell.angle_beta   90.00
_cell.angle_gamma   90.00
#
_symmetry.space_group_name_H-M   'P 1'
#
loop_
_entity.id
_entity.type
_entity.pdbx_description
1 polymer ?
#
loop_
_entity_poly.entity_id
_entity_poly.type
_entity_poly.pdbx_seq_one_letter_code
_entity_poly.pdbx_strand_id
1 'polypeptide(L)'
;PSAGCRTGSAAAQAPAGIDARMAWTAAASLCCRLVRAAPVRRRARRRTLCSAARSTDAVDREYADLNLRPLYPNRGHHLRIRQHVNPLSALFVEPTEPPEWTEVFEDPLLPLMVDIGCGSGRFLVWLAKNSGERRNYLGLEIRQKLVERTQFWVTELGLRNV
;
A
#
# COMPACT_ATOMS: atom_id res chain seq x y z
N PRO A 1 -69.40 12.44 25.51
CA PRO A 1 -70.36 11.31 25.53
C PRO A 1 -69.72 10.04 24.91
N SER A 2 -69.04 9.18 25.68
CA SER A 2 -69.58 8.00 26.41
C SER A 2 -70.48 7.11 25.53
N ALA A 3 -70.31 5.81 25.34
CA ALA A 3 -69.74 4.69 26.12
C ALA A 3 -69.29 3.57 25.12
N GLY A 4 -68.54 2.49 25.40
CA GLY A 4 -68.11 1.81 26.62
C GLY A 4 -68.45 0.30 26.54
N CYS A 5 -67.47 -0.61 26.49
CA CYS A 5 -67.49 -2.02 27.00
C CYS A 5 -66.10 -2.68 26.73
N ARG A 6 -65.21 -2.91 27.72
CA ARG A 6 -65.07 -4.06 28.68
C ARG A 6 -64.83 -5.42 27.97
N THR A 7 -63.87 -6.31 28.29
CA THR A 7 -63.03 -6.60 29.49
C THR A 7 -61.94 -7.66 29.17
N GLY A 8 -60.87 -7.72 30.00
CA GLY A 8 -59.99 -8.89 30.28
C GLY A 8 -58.53 -8.69 29.84
N SER A 9 -57.52 -8.34 30.65
CA SER A 9 -56.98 -8.83 31.95
C SER A 9 -56.33 -10.22 31.89
N ALA A 10 -54.99 -10.24 31.79
CA ALA A 10 -54.13 -11.23 32.46
C ALA A 10 -52.72 -10.64 32.62
N ALA A 11 -52.40 -10.24 33.85
CA ALA A 11 -51.08 -9.83 34.28
C ALA A 11 -50.24 -11.08 34.58
N ALA A 12 -49.00 -11.14 34.08
CA ALA A 12 -47.98 -12.07 34.57
C ALA A 12 -46.95 -11.28 35.37
N GLN A 13 -46.96 -11.53 36.68
CA GLN A 13 -46.05 -10.98 37.68
C GLN A 13 -44.65 -11.58 37.52
N ALA A 14 -43.62 -10.73 37.55
CA ALA A 14 -42.24 -11.11 37.76
C ALA A 14 -41.85 -10.83 39.23
N PRO A 15 -41.21 -11.77 39.94
CA PRO A 15 -40.72 -11.49 41.30
C PRO A 15 -39.35 -10.81 41.25
N ALA A 16 -39.16 -9.94 42.24
CA ALA A 16 -37.96 -9.16 42.49
C ALA A 16 -36.86 -9.96 43.20
N GLY A 17 -35.61 -9.60 42.89
CA GLY A 17 -34.50 -9.50 43.85
C GLY A 17 -33.74 -10.78 44.24
N ILE A 18 -32.42 -10.78 44.05
CA ILE A 18 -31.39 -10.79 45.12
C ILE A 18 -30.00 -10.73 44.47
N ASP A 19 -29.24 -9.73 44.88
CA ASP A 19 -27.81 -9.50 44.62
C ASP A 19 -26.96 -10.53 45.39
N ALA A 20 -25.97 -11.17 44.75
CA ALA A 20 -24.99 -12.00 45.45
C ALA A 20 -23.61 -11.98 44.78
N ARG A 21 -22.87 -10.90 45.06
CA ARG A 21 -21.40 -10.85 45.02
C ARG A 21 -20.81 -11.96 45.92
N MET A 22 -20.50 -13.15 45.42
CA MET A 22 -19.65 -14.11 46.19
C MET A 22 -19.09 -15.32 45.42
N ALA A 23 -18.77 -15.21 44.12
CA ALA A 23 -18.22 -16.34 43.35
C ALA A 23 -16.69 -16.31 43.17
N TRP A 24 -15.94 -15.80 44.16
CA TRP A 24 -14.48 -15.91 44.21
C TRP A 24 -14.08 -16.78 45.39
N THR A 25 -13.96 -18.09 45.17
CA THR A 25 -13.14 -19.04 45.98
C THR A 25 -13.11 -20.39 45.24
N ALA A 26 -12.66 -20.36 43.97
CA ALA A 26 -12.41 -21.58 43.20
C ALA A 26 -11.10 -22.22 43.66
N ALA A 27 -11.24 -23.32 44.41
CA ALA A 27 -10.38 -24.51 44.32
C ALA A 27 -8.86 -24.26 44.21
N ALA A 28 -8.30 -23.52 45.18
CA ALA A 28 -6.89 -23.62 45.48
C ALA A 28 -6.61 -24.96 46.15
N SER A 29 -5.55 -25.62 45.71
CA SER A 29 -4.95 -26.81 46.34
C SER A 29 -5.67 -28.13 46.04
N LEU A 30 -5.10 -28.92 45.11
CA LEU A 30 -4.68 -30.32 45.35
C LEU A 30 -4.45 -31.08 44.02
N CYS A 31 -3.46 -30.70 43.20
CA CYS A 31 -2.90 -31.64 42.20
C CYS A 31 -1.50 -31.23 41.71
N CYS A 32 -0.55 -31.00 42.62
CA CYS A 32 0.82 -30.59 42.27
C CYS A 32 1.87 -31.70 42.29
N ARG A 33 1.54 -33.00 42.30
CA ARG A 33 2.59 -34.04 42.24
C ARG A 33 2.16 -35.24 41.43
N LEU A 34 2.68 -35.33 40.21
CA LEU A 34 3.35 -36.52 39.64
C LEU A 34 3.31 -36.48 38.10
N VAL A 35 4.16 -35.66 37.47
CA VAL A 35 4.87 -36.06 36.22
C VAL A 35 6.16 -35.25 36.13
N ARG A 36 7.26 -35.80 36.65
CA ARG A 36 8.62 -35.35 36.30
C ARG A 36 9.03 -36.10 35.03
N ALA A 37 8.90 -35.46 33.87
CA ALA A 37 9.61 -35.87 32.66
C ALA A 37 10.64 -34.78 32.31
N ALA A 38 11.91 -35.19 32.14
CA ALA A 38 12.99 -34.27 31.80
C ALA A 38 12.73 -33.58 30.46
N PRO A 39 13.07 -32.28 30.29
CA PRO A 39 12.89 -31.62 29.01
C PRO A 39 13.93 -32.15 28.04
N VAL A 40 13.49 -32.93 27.04
CA VAL A 40 14.29 -33.15 25.82
C VAL A 40 14.56 -31.76 25.25
N ARG A 41 15.83 -31.33 25.24
CA ARG A 41 16.27 -30.12 24.55
C ARG A 41 15.93 -30.29 23.07
N ARG A 42 14.77 -29.80 22.65
CA ARG A 42 14.46 -29.59 21.24
C ARG A 42 15.52 -28.60 20.76
N ARG A 43 16.50 -29.09 20.01
CA ARG A 43 17.47 -28.27 19.30
C ARG A 43 16.64 -27.25 18.53
N ALA A 44 16.72 -25.98 18.92
CA ALA A 44 16.00 -24.92 18.24
C ALA A 44 16.37 -25.06 16.77
N ARG A 45 15.41 -25.47 15.92
CA ARG A 45 15.55 -25.30 14.49
C ARG A 45 15.91 -23.83 14.36
N ARG A 46 17.13 -23.54 13.91
CA ARG A 46 17.49 -22.20 13.45
C ARG A 46 16.37 -21.84 12.50
N ARG A 47 15.44 -20.99 12.95
CA ARG A 47 14.56 -20.29 12.05
C ARG A 47 15.54 -19.50 11.24
N THR A 48 15.88 -19.98 10.05
CA THR A 48 16.45 -19.14 9.02
C THR A 48 15.45 -18.00 8.96
N LEU A 49 15.80 -16.86 9.56
CA LEU A 49 15.10 -15.61 9.36
C LEU A 49 15.31 -15.38 7.88
N CYS A 50 14.37 -15.87 7.08
CA CYS A 50 14.21 -15.42 5.73
C CYS A 50 13.87 -13.95 5.93
N SER A 51 14.90 -13.09 5.94
CA SER A 51 14.71 -11.65 5.84
C SER A 51 14.16 -11.45 4.45
N ALA A 52 12.86 -11.67 4.29
CA ALA A 52 12.13 -11.25 3.13
C ALA A 52 12.36 -9.75 3.09
N ALA A 53 13.32 -9.32 2.28
CA ALA A 53 13.53 -7.92 1.99
C ALA A 53 12.17 -7.34 1.66
N ARG A 54 11.84 -6.16 2.20
CA ARG A 54 10.55 -5.55 1.87
C ARG A 54 10.51 -5.39 0.36
N SER A 55 9.34 -5.55 -0.27
CA SER A 55 9.23 -5.51 -1.74
C SER A 55 9.88 -4.27 -2.35
N THR A 56 9.91 -3.15 -1.64
CA THR A 56 10.58 -1.92 -2.04
C THR A 56 12.10 -2.07 -2.14
N ASP A 57 12.73 -2.81 -1.23
CA ASP A 57 14.18 -3.03 -1.21
C ASP A 57 14.63 -3.90 -2.40
N ALA A 58 13.74 -4.74 -2.92
CA ALA A 58 13.99 -5.53 -4.13
C ALA A 58 13.97 -4.63 -5.38
N VAL A 59 12.97 -3.76 -5.50
CA VAL A 59 12.86 -2.79 -6.61
C VAL A 59 14.02 -1.81 -6.60
N ASP A 60 14.42 -1.32 -5.42
CA ASP A 60 15.57 -0.41 -5.32
C ASP A 60 16.87 -1.08 -5.74
N ARG A 61 17.03 -2.38 -5.48
CA ARG A 61 18.19 -3.16 -5.94
C ARG A 61 18.20 -3.38 -7.46
N GLU A 62 17.04 -3.60 -8.07
CA GLU A 62 16.92 -3.82 -9.52
C GLU A 62 17.38 -2.60 -10.33
N TYR A 63 17.02 -1.40 -9.87
CA TYR A 63 17.34 -0.14 -10.53
C TYR A 63 18.40 0.67 -9.77
N ALA A 64 19.35 -0.01 -9.12
CA ALA A 64 20.40 0.64 -8.33
C ALA A 64 21.39 1.42 -9.20
N ASP A 65 21.60 0.98 -10.44
CA ASP A 65 22.45 1.59 -11.47
C ASP A 65 22.00 3.00 -11.89
N LEU A 66 20.73 3.32 -11.66
CA LEU A 66 20.19 4.65 -11.89
C LEU A 66 20.69 5.69 -10.90
N ASN A 67 21.16 5.31 -9.70
CA ASN A 67 21.60 6.24 -8.66
C ASN A 67 20.59 7.36 -8.35
N LEU A 68 19.30 7.04 -8.37
CA LEU A 68 18.20 8.01 -8.21
C LEU A 68 18.25 8.68 -6.84
N ARG A 69 18.28 10.02 -6.79
CA ARG A 69 18.20 10.74 -5.51
C ARG A 69 16.75 10.90 -5.04
N PRO A 70 16.51 10.94 -3.73
CA PRO A 70 15.16 11.19 -3.23
C PRO A 70 14.75 12.64 -3.48
N LEU A 71 13.62 12.86 -4.16
CA LEU A 71 13.03 14.20 -4.37
C LEU A 71 12.77 14.94 -3.03
N TYR A 72 12.43 14.20 -1.98
CA TYR A 72 12.18 14.75 -0.64
C TYR A 72 13.19 14.16 0.36
N PRO A 73 14.30 14.87 0.66
CA PRO A 73 15.37 14.31 1.50
C PRO A 73 14.87 13.91 2.90
N ASN A 74 13.92 14.65 3.47
CA ASN A 74 13.34 14.37 4.78
C ASN A 74 12.31 13.22 4.79
N ARG A 75 11.89 12.71 3.62
CA ARG A 75 10.90 11.62 3.50
C ARG A 75 11.46 10.35 2.84
N GLY A 76 12.71 10.36 2.41
CA GLY A 76 13.35 9.24 1.70
C GLY A 76 12.68 8.91 0.36
N HIS A 77 12.93 7.71 -0.16
CA HIS A 77 12.35 7.25 -1.44
C HIS A 77 10.85 6.89 -1.33
N HIS A 78 10.35 6.65 -0.11
CA HIS A 78 8.99 6.20 0.16
C HIS A 78 7.99 7.36 0.24
N LEU A 79 7.43 7.75 -0.90
CA LEU A 79 6.23 8.60 -0.89
C LEU A 79 5.01 7.75 -0.54
N ARG A 80 4.26 8.17 0.49
CA ARG A 80 2.94 7.60 0.77
C ARG A 80 1.99 8.05 -0.34
N ILE A 81 1.69 7.12 -1.23
CA ILE A 81 0.78 7.29 -2.35
C ILE A 81 -0.40 6.36 -2.13
N ARG A 82 -1.62 6.87 -2.29
CA ARG A 82 -2.81 6.02 -2.25
C ARG A 82 -2.73 5.03 -3.41
N GLN A 83 -3.28 3.83 -3.27
CA GLN A 83 -3.30 2.83 -4.35
C GLN A 83 -4.51 2.98 -5.28
N HIS A 84 -5.59 3.64 -4.85
CA HIS A 84 -6.76 3.88 -5.68
C HIS A 84 -6.86 5.36 -6.02
N VAL A 85 -7.13 5.66 -7.29
CA VAL A 85 -7.69 6.92 -7.76
C VAL A 85 -9.05 6.60 -8.36
N ASN A 86 -9.93 7.60 -8.49
CA ASN A 86 -11.13 7.44 -9.30
C ASN A 86 -10.82 7.94 -10.73
N PRO A 87 -10.57 7.04 -11.71
CA PRO A 87 -10.31 7.46 -13.08
C PRO A 87 -11.54 8.05 -13.80
N LEU A 88 -12.73 7.95 -13.21
CA LEU A 88 -13.98 8.47 -13.77
C LEU A 88 -14.34 9.87 -13.23
N SER A 89 -13.47 10.51 -12.45
CA SER A 89 -13.69 11.91 -12.06
C SER A 89 -13.52 12.83 -13.27
N ALA A 90 -14.29 13.91 -13.36
CA ALA A 90 -14.25 14.86 -14.49
C ALA A 90 -12.83 15.28 -14.92
N LEU A 91 -11.92 15.48 -13.95
CA LEU A 91 -10.51 15.82 -14.19
C LEU A 91 -9.74 14.83 -15.11
N PHE A 92 -10.17 13.58 -15.19
CA PHE A 92 -9.52 12.54 -16.01
C PHE A 92 -10.37 12.10 -17.20
N VAL A 93 -11.58 12.65 -17.34
CA VAL A 93 -12.49 12.38 -18.46
C VAL A 93 -12.34 13.43 -19.55
N GLU A 94 -12.01 14.67 -19.18
CA GLU A 94 -11.71 15.72 -20.14
C GLU A 94 -10.39 15.41 -20.89
N PRO A 95 -10.42 15.33 -22.23
CA PRO A 95 -9.20 15.17 -23.02
C PRO A 95 -8.24 16.33 -22.77
N THR A 96 -6.97 16.01 -22.56
CA THR A 96 -5.90 17.02 -22.51
C THR A 96 -5.36 17.23 -23.92
N GLU A 97 -5.11 18.50 -24.29
CA GLU A 97 -4.40 18.81 -25.54
C GLU A 97 -3.02 18.17 -25.53
N PRO A 98 -2.58 17.58 -26.67
CA PRO A 98 -1.25 17.00 -26.76
C PRO A 98 -0.18 18.09 -26.57
N PRO A 99 0.96 17.77 -25.95
CA PRO A 99 2.07 18.71 -25.84
C PRO A 99 2.71 18.96 -27.21
N GLU A 100 3.39 20.09 -27.33
CA GLU A 100 4.27 20.35 -28.48
C GLU A 100 5.47 19.41 -28.43
N TRP A 101 5.49 18.37 -29.27
CA TRP A 101 6.48 17.29 -29.20
C TRP A 101 7.93 17.76 -29.37
N THR A 102 8.14 18.87 -30.09
CA THR A 102 9.45 19.51 -30.27
C THR A 102 9.99 20.14 -28.99
N GLU A 103 9.12 20.42 -28.02
CA GLU A 103 9.51 20.92 -26.69
C GLU A 103 9.75 19.77 -25.69
N VAL A 104 9.16 18.60 -25.94
CA VAL A 104 9.28 17.41 -25.07
C VAL A 104 10.53 16.58 -25.41
N PHE A 105 10.74 16.32 -26.71
CA PHE A 105 11.84 15.46 -27.18
C PHE A 105 12.82 16.25 -28.05
N GLU A 106 14.11 15.93 -27.91
CA GLU A 106 15.16 16.54 -28.74
C GLU A 106 15.01 16.20 -30.23
N ASP A 107 14.55 15.00 -30.55
CA ASP A 107 14.25 14.55 -31.91
C ASP A 107 12.84 13.93 -31.94
N PRO A 108 11.78 14.72 -32.21
CA PRO A 108 10.40 14.23 -32.16
C PRO A 108 10.06 13.23 -33.29
N LEU A 109 10.95 13.03 -34.27
CA LEU A 109 10.74 12.09 -35.37
C LEU A 109 11.19 10.66 -35.05
N LEU A 110 11.85 10.45 -33.90
CA LEU A 110 12.21 9.12 -33.44
C LEU A 110 10.96 8.28 -33.09
N PRO A 111 11.04 6.94 -33.22
CA PRO A 111 9.96 6.07 -32.79
C PRO A 111 9.60 6.31 -31.32
N LEU A 112 8.30 6.47 -31.05
CA LEU A 112 7.77 6.72 -29.71
C LEU A 112 7.28 5.42 -29.06
N MET A 113 7.82 5.10 -27.89
CA MET A 113 7.33 4.02 -27.02
C MET A 113 6.47 4.61 -25.91
N VAL A 114 5.24 4.12 -25.76
CA VAL A 114 4.28 4.63 -24.78
C VAL A 114 4.04 3.58 -23.68
N ASP A 115 4.19 3.98 -22.42
CA ASP A 115 3.92 3.17 -21.23
C ASP A 115 2.72 3.75 -20.46
N ILE A 116 1.59 3.03 -20.49
CA ILE A 116 0.33 3.46 -19.87
C ILE A 116 0.26 2.91 -18.45
N GLY A 117 0.20 3.82 -17.47
CA GLY A 117 0.30 3.46 -16.06
C GLY A 117 1.73 3.14 -15.66
N CYS A 118 2.69 3.98 -16.07
CA CYS A 118 4.13 3.77 -15.86
C CYS A 118 4.54 3.76 -14.37
N GLY A 119 3.61 4.06 -13.46
CA GLY A 119 3.77 3.91 -12.03
C GLY A 119 4.90 4.78 -11.51
N SER A 120 5.96 4.17 -10.98
CA SER A 120 7.10 4.92 -10.44
C SER A 120 8.01 5.56 -11.47
N GLY A 121 7.83 5.25 -12.76
CA GLY A 121 8.71 5.71 -13.84
C GLY A 121 10.10 5.07 -13.87
N ARG A 122 10.49 4.28 -12.85
CA ARG A 122 11.83 3.66 -12.76
C ARG A 122 12.15 2.78 -13.95
N PHE A 123 11.21 1.93 -14.35
CA PHE A 123 11.40 1.05 -15.50
C PHE A 123 11.60 1.86 -16.78
N LEU A 124 10.78 2.88 -17.01
CA LEU A 124 10.84 3.71 -18.21
C LEU A 124 12.15 4.51 -18.29
N VAL A 125 12.56 5.12 -17.17
CA VAL A 125 13.85 5.82 -17.04
C VAL A 125 15.02 4.86 -17.24
N TRP A 126 14.95 3.66 -16.64
CA TRP A 126 15.95 2.62 -16.80
C TRP A 126 16.08 2.15 -18.24
N LEU A 127 14.94 1.91 -18.90
CA LEU A 127 14.90 1.48 -20.29
C LEU A 127 15.49 2.56 -21.20
N ALA A 128 15.11 3.82 -21.02
CA ALA A 128 15.62 4.92 -21.83
C ALA A 128 17.12 5.16 -21.67
N LYS A 129 17.65 5.00 -20.45
CA LYS A 129 19.08 5.14 -20.16
C LYS A 129 19.91 3.97 -20.72
N ASN A 130 19.37 2.76 -20.68
CA ASN A 130 20.10 1.53 -21.01
C ASN A 130 19.80 0.98 -22.41
N SER A 131 18.85 1.57 -23.14
CA SER A 131 18.55 1.19 -24.51
C SER A 131 19.65 1.65 -25.45
N GLY A 132 20.13 0.74 -26.32
CA GLY A 132 21.02 1.08 -27.43
C GLY A 132 20.29 1.64 -28.65
N GLU A 133 18.96 1.69 -28.62
CA GLU A 133 18.14 2.16 -29.72
C GLU A 133 17.75 3.63 -29.57
N ARG A 134 17.81 4.38 -30.68
CA ARG A 134 17.34 5.77 -30.73
C ARG A 134 15.81 5.80 -30.77
N ARG A 135 15.18 5.99 -29.63
CA ARG A 135 13.72 6.09 -29.44
C ARG A 135 13.37 7.12 -28.38
N ASN A 136 12.17 7.66 -28.48
CA ASN A 136 11.53 8.47 -27.45
C ASN A 136 10.64 7.57 -26.58
N TYR A 137 10.55 7.87 -25.28
CA TYR A 137 9.73 7.12 -24.33
C TYR A 137 8.74 8.09 -23.67
N LEU A 138 7.47 7.73 -23.57
CA LEU A 138 6.43 8.53 -22.93
C LEU A 138 5.73 7.71 -21.86
N GLY A 139 5.85 8.14 -20.61
CA GLY A 139 5.15 7.53 -19.48
C GLY A 139 3.87 8.29 -19.13
N LEU A 140 2.74 7.60 -19.10
CA LEU A 140 1.46 8.17 -18.67
C LEU A 140 1.11 7.63 -17.28
N GLU A 141 0.92 8.52 -16.30
CA GLU A 141 0.55 8.14 -14.93
C GLU A 141 -0.45 9.15 -14.35
N ILE A 142 -1.52 8.61 -13.74
CA ILE A 142 -2.63 9.38 -13.20
C ILE A 142 -2.30 10.03 -11.84
N ARG A 143 -1.30 9.51 -11.12
CA ARG A 143 -0.87 10.02 -9.81
C ARG A 143 0.24 11.05 -9.99
N GLN A 144 -0.13 12.32 -9.93
CA GLN A 144 0.79 13.46 -10.04
C GLN A 144 2.08 13.32 -9.20
N LYS A 145 2.00 12.85 -7.94
CA LYS A 145 3.20 12.67 -7.09
C LYS A 145 4.25 11.70 -7.65
N LEU A 146 3.82 10.72 -8.46
CA LEU A 146 4.73 9.81 -9.14
C LEU A 146 5.36 10.47 -10.36
N VAL A 147 4.57 11.22 -11.12
CA VAL A 147 5.02 12.00 -12.28
C VAL A 147 6.07 13.04 -11.85
N GLU A 148 5.77 13.85 -10.84
CA GLU A 148 6.70 14.87 -10.31
C GLU A 148 8.04 14.27 -9.88
N ARG A 149 8.01 13.08 -9.25
CA ARG A 149 9.21 12.39 -8.83
C ARG A 149 10.02 11.87 -10.03
N THR A 150 9.33 11.30 -11.02
CA THR A 150 9.98 10.78 -12.24
C THR A 150 10.59 11.92 -13.04
N GLN A 151 9.89 13.04 -13.20
CA GLN A 151 10.38 14.22 -13.89
C GLN A 151 11.67 14.75 -13.25
N PHE A 152 11.71 14.82 -11.92
CA PHE A 152 12.92 15.18 -11.19
C PHE A 152 14.10 14.26 -11.53
N TRP A 153 13.88 12.95 -11.60
CA TRP A 153 14.92 11.98 -11.97
C TRP A 153 15.38 12.10 -13.41
N VAL A 154 14.44 12.31 -14.34
CA VAL A 154 14.75 12.53 -15.77
C VAL A 154 15.66 13.74 -15.93
N THR A 155 15.31 14.86 -15.28
CA THR A 155 16.12 16.08 -15.28
C THR A 155 17.49 15.87 -14.62
N GLU A 156 17.55 15.17 -13.48
CA GLU A 156 18.82 14.89 -12.79
C GLU A 156 19.76 14.00 -13.61
N LEU A 157 19.21 13.03 -14.33
CA LEU A 157 19.96 12.14 -15.22
C LEU A 157 20.29 12.78 -16.57
N GLY A 158 19.71 13.94 -16.89
CA GLY A 158 19.92 14.64 -18.15
C GLY A 158 19.36 13.91 -19.37
N LEU A 159 18.33 13.07 -19.18
CA LEU A 159 17.68 12.35 -20.28
C LEU A 159 16.79 13.31 -21.08
N ARG A 160 16.89 13.25 -22.41
CA ARG A 160 16.11 14.08 -23.36
C ARG A 160 15.16 13.28 -24.24
N ASN A 161 15.06 11.98 -23.96
CA ASN A 161 14.28 11.01 -24.71
C ASN A 161 13.16 10.38 -23.86
N VAL A 162 12.79 11.02 -22.74
CA VAL A 162 11.79 10.56 -21.75
C VAL A 162 10.91 11.72 -21.33
#